data_AF-A0A920NX19-F1
#
_entry.id   AF-A0A920NX19-F1
#
_cell.length_a   1.000
_cell.length_b   1.000
_cell.length_c   1.000
_cell.angle_alpha   90.00
_cell.angle_beta   90.00
_cell.angle_gamma   90.00
#
_symmetry.space_group_name_H-M   'P 1'
#
loop_
_entity.id
_entity.type
_entity.pdbx_description
1 polymer ?
#
loop_
_entity_poly.entity_id
_entity_poly.type
_entity_poly.pdbx_seq_one_letter_code
_entity_poly.pdbx_strand_id
1 'polypeptide(L)' 'MQKAKSLKTEKFVLKAQIHAGGRGKAGGIKIVNTIEELNSAAKEMLGKKLITHQTGPQGREVKKTIC' A
#
# COMPACT_ATOMS: atom_id res chain seq x y z
N MET A 1 -1.12 -7.45 -9.36
CA MET A 1 -2.44 -7.12 -9.93
C MET A 1 -3.35 -8.31 -10.19
N GLN A 2 -2.86 -9.54 -10.45
CA GLN A 2 -3.75 -10.68 -10.74
C GLN A 2 -4.69 -11.11 -9.58
N LYS A 3 -4.29 -10.97 -8.31
CA LYS A 3 -5.12 -11.36 -7.16
C LYS A 3 -6.35 -10.46 -6.91
N ALA A 4 -6.35 -9.21 -7.38
CA ALA A 4 -7.46 -8.28 -7.14
C ALA A 4 -8.70 -8.61 -7.99
N LYS A 5 -8.53 -9.18 -9.18
CA LYS A 5 -9.66 -9.52 -10.07
C LYS A 5 -10.57 -10.63 -9.52
N SER A 6 -10.10 -11.43 -8.56
CA SER A 6 -10.85 -12.56 -7.99
C SER A 6 -11.62 -12.22 -6.71
N LEU A 7 -11.45 -11.01 -6.18
CA LEU A 7 -12.12 -10.55 -4.97
C LEU A 7 -13.43 -9.86 -5.38
N LYS A 8 -14.56 -10.58 -5.30
CA LYS A 8 -15.93 -10.02 -5.34
C LYS A 8 -16.22 -9.27 -4.04
N THR A 9 -15.45 -8.25 -3.73
CA THR A 9 -15.60 -7.43 -2.53
C THR A 9 -15.72 -5.98 -2.96
N GLU A 10 -16.71 -5.27 -2.40
CA GLU A 10 -16.98 -3.85 -2.70
C GLU A 10 -15.84 -2.90 -2.29
N LYS A 11 -14.88 -3.40 -1.50
CA LYS A 11 -13.74 -2.61 -1.01
C LYS A 11 -12.45 -3.44 -1.08
N PHE A 12 -11.41 -2.84 -1.63
CA PHE A 12 -10.06 -3.36 -1.67
C PHE A 12 -9.17 -2.58 -0.69
N VAL A 13 -8.25 -3.27 -0.02
CA VAL A 13 -7.33 -2.64 0.93
C VAL A 13 -5.91 -2.79 0.43
N LEU A 14 -5.40 -1.74 -0.21
CA LEU A 14 -4.02 -1.69 -0.64
C LEU A 14 -3.11 -1.43 0.58
N LYS A 15 -2.21 -2.37 0.86
CA LYS A 15 -1.19 -2.24 1.90
C LYS A 15 0.20 -2.22 1.27
N ALA A 16 1.02 -1.26 1.69
CA ALA A 16 2.45 -1.25 1.38
C ALA A 16 3.15 -2.38 2.13
N GLN A 17 3.90 -3.21 1.40
CA GLN A 17 4.75 -4.24 1.98
C GLN A 17 6.17 -3.69 2.12
N ILE A 18 6.50 -3.23 3.32
CA ILE A 18 7.85 -2.82 3.71
C ILE A 18 8.35 -3.68 4.86
N HIS A 19 9.65 -3.97 4.93
CA HIS A 19 10.24 -4.73 6.05
C HIS A 19 10.42 -3.81 7.28
N ALA A 20 9.30 -3.25 7.74
CA ALA A 20 9.15 -2.40 8.91
C ALA A 20 7.68 -2.47 9.36
N GLY A 21 7.43 -2.46 10.67
CA GLY A 21 6.08 -2.37 11.25
C GLY A 21 5.62 -0.91 11.37
N GLY A 22 4.39 -0.68 11.87
CA GLY A 22 3.82 0.68 11.99
C GLY A 22 3.25 1.29 10.69
N ARG A 23 3.06 0.46 9.66
CA ARG A 23 2.63 0.85 8.30
C ARG A 23 1.32 1.62 8.25
N GLY A 24 0.36 1.31 9.14
CA GLY A 24 -0.94 1.98 9.20
C GLY A 24 -0.84 3.46 9.58
N LYS A 25 0.00 3.81 10.55
CA LYS A 25 0.21 5.21 10.98
C LYS A 25 1.03 6.02 9.97
N ALA A 26 1.86 5.36 9.16
CA ALA A 26 2.69 6.01 8.15
C ALA A 26 1.96 6.26 6.81
N GLY A 27 0.68 5.89 6.68
CA GLY A 27 -0.04 6.01 5.41
C GLY A 27 0.25 4.88 4.42
N GLY A 28 0.77 3.75 4.90
CA GLY A 28 1.00 2.55 4.11
C GLY A 28 -0.24 1.67 3.92
N ILE A 29 -1.44 2.15 4.26
CA ILE A 29 -2.71 1.47 4.04
C ILE A 29 -3.66 2.44 3.34
N LYS A 30 -4.20 2.05 2.19
CA LYS A 30 -5.20 2.81 1.43
C LYS A 30 -6.37 1.89 1.08
N ILE A 31 -7.57 2.34 1.38
CA ILE A 31 -8.82 1.63 1.06
C ILE A 31 -9.35 2.25 -0.23
N VAL A 32 -9.71 1.41 -1.19
CA VAL A 32 -10.25 1.82 -2.50
C VAL A 32 -11.43 0.93 -2.83
N ASN A 33 -12.38 1.44 -3.60
CA ASN A 33 -13.61 0.69 -3.88
C ASN A 33 -13.60 0.06 -5.28
N THR A 34 -12.75 0.58 -6.17
CA THR A 34 -12.65 0.12 -7.56
C THR A 34 -11.25 -0.36 -7.92
N ILE A 35 -11.15 -1.21 -8.96
CA ILE A 35 -9.88 -1.69 -9.49
C ILE A 35 -9.06 -0.55 -10.13
N GLU A 36 -9.73 0.45 -10.69
CA GLU A 36 -9.06 1.63 -11.25
C GLU A 36 -8.39 2.47 -10.16
N GLU A 37 -9.12 2.75 -9.07
CA GLU A 37 -8.55 3.40 -7.89
C GLU A 37 -7.44 2.56 -7.27
N LEU A 38 -7.56 1.23 -7.25
CA LEU A 38 -6.51 0.33 -6.79
C LEU A 38 -5.24 0.48 -7.61
N ASN A 39 -5.35 0.55 -8.93
CA ASN A 39 -4.19 0.73 -9.81
C ASN A 39 -3.55 2.11 -9.64
N SER A 40 -4.37 3.15 -9.53
CA SER A 40 -3.89 4.52 -9.30
C SER A 40 -3.20 4.65 -7.95
N ALA A 41 -3.85 4.17 -6.87
CA ALA A 41 -3.30 4.14 -5.52
C ALA A 41 -2.04 3.27 -5.45
N ALA A 42 -1.99 2.14 -6.16
CA ALA A 42 -0.80 1.30 -6.22
C ALA A 42 0.37 2.03 -6.89
N LYS A 43 0.14 2.73 -8.00
CA LYS A 43 1.16 3.55 -8.66
C LYS A 43 1.65 4.69 -7.79
N GLU A 44 0.74 5.39 -7.10
CA GLU A 44 1.08 6.46 -6.17
C GLU A 44 1.87 5.96 -4.96
N MET A 45 1.58 4.74 -4.49
CA MET A 45 2.20 4.17 -3.30
C MET A 45 3.53 3.50 -3.62
N LEU A 46 3.67 2.87 -4.79
CA LEU A 46 4.95 2.36 -5.30
C LEU A 46 5.95 3.51 -5.47
N GLY A 47 7.12 3.37 -4.86
CA GLY A 47 8.17 4.41 -4.90
C GLY A 47 8.01 5.52 -3.86
N LYS A 48 6.90 5.62 -3.13
CA LYS A 48 6.84 6.51 -1.95
C LYS A 48 7.73 5.96 -0.84
N LYS A 49 8.44 6.85 -0.16
CA LYS A 49 9.15 6.53 1.09
C LYS A 49 8.19 6.63 2.26
N LEU A 50 7.93 5.50 2.90
CA LEU A 50 7.17 5.46 4.15
C LEU A 50 8.12 5.65 5.32
N ILE A 51 7.96 6.77 6.01
CA ILE A 51 8.62 7.04 7.28
C ILE A 51 7.74 6.43 8.37
N THR A 52 8.24 5.38 9.00
CA THR A 52 7.63 4.74 10.16
C THR A 52 8.51 4.99 11.38
N HIS A 53 7.93 4.85 12.56
CA HIS A 53 8.71 4.92 13.80
C HIS A 53 9.86 3.89 13.85
N GLN A 54 9.70 2.74 13.16
CA GLN A 54 10.73 1.70 13.05
C GLN A 54 11.78 1.94 11.95
N THR A 55 11.48 2.73 10.91
CA THR A 55 12.44 3.07 9.84
C THR A 55 13.18 4.37 10.11
N GLY A 56 12.72 5.18 11.06
CA GLY A 56 13.33 6.47 11.38
C GLY A 56 13.29 7.46 10.20
N PRO A 57 14.08 8.55 10.25
CA PRO A 57 14.05 9.61 9.25
C PRO A 57 14.50 9.14 7.84
N GLN A 58 15.18 8.00 7.74
CA GLN A 58 15.58 7.41 6.46
C GLN A 58 14.36 6.92 5.67
N GLY A 59 13.28 6.52 6.35
CA GLY A 59 12.10 5.92 5.75
C GLY A 59 12.43 4.64 4.96
N ARG A 60 11.41 4.04 4.34
CA ARG A 60 11.63 2.90 3.45
C ARG A 60 10.75 3.00 2.23
N GLU A 61 11.36 2.85 1.06
CA GLU A 61 10.65 2.86 -0.20
C GLU A 61 9.74 1.65 -0.33
N VAL A 62 8.50 1.90 -0.75
CA VAL A 62 7.54 0.84 -1.05
C VAL A 62 7.89 0.21 -2.39
N LYS A 63 8.57 -0.93 -2.34
CA LYS A 63 8.88 -1.74 -3.54
C LYS A 63 7.78 -2.72 -3.92
N LYS A 64 6.87 -3.00 -2.99
CA LYS A 64 5.81 -3.99 -3.16
C LYS A 64 4.54 -3.56 -2.45
N THR A 65 3.41 -3.68 -3.11
CA THR A 65 2.07 -3.47 -2.55
C THR A 65 1.29 -4.77 -2.62
N ILE A 66 0.45 -5.00 -1.61
CA ILE A 66 -0.45 -6.16 -1.52
C ILE A 66 -1.89 -5.63 -1.40
N CYS A 67 -2.83 -6.32 -2.03
CA CYS A 67 -4.26 -6.04 -2.00
C CYS A 67 -4.94 -6.99 -1.01
#